data_AF-A0A022MJ71-F1
#
_entry.id   AF-A0A022MJ71-F1
#
_cell.length_a   1.000
_cell.length_b   1.000
_cell.length_c   1.000
_cell.angle_alpha   90.00
_cell.angle_beta   90.00
_cell.angle_gamma   90.00
#
_symmetry.space_group_name_H-M   'P 1'
#
loop_
_entity.id
_entity.type
_entity.pdbx_description
1 polymer ?
#
loop_
_entity_poly.entity_id
_entity_poly.type
_entity_poly.pdbx_seq_one_letter_code
_entity_poly.pdbx_strand_id
1 'polypeptide(L)'
;MTVAWVDVGQRRPVDPLLGLLDPWLRTRRWYAAGAGPAGPLTPVVADVVREQAPALVHAVLRTAAGQLYQVLLGLRPELPRRLADAAIGRVPEGEWRGWTLYEATEDAALMGVLLRHLAHGGGDGLRMERTTPLPLPVGLVPRPLTADQSNSAVAYGDRLLLKLYRRPEPGPHLEVETLRALTDARCARTPRLHGTLLSGGSALVLGLMEDLLPAEGDGWQAAVRQV
;
A
#
# COMPACT_ATOMS: atom_id res chain seq x y z
N MET A 1 -6.68 24.91 -9.08
CA MET A 1 -7.98 24.34 -8.64
C MET A 1 -7.73 23.67 -7.30
N THR A 2 -8.23 24.27 -6.23
CA THR A 2 -7.99 23.80 -4.86
C THR A 2 -8.96 22.67 -4.57
N VAL A 3 -8.47 21.43 -4.51
CA VAL A 3 -9.27 20.28 -4.07
C VAL A 3 -9.67 20.57 -2.63
N ALA A 4 -10.97 20.74 -2.38
CA ALA A 4 -11.52 20.93 -1.05
C ALA A 4 -11.41 19.59 -0.30
N TRP A 5 -10.55 19.56 0.71
CA TRP A 5 -10.41 18.43 1.60
C TRP A 5 -11.59 18.43 2.56
N VAL A 6 -12.41 17.37 2.52
CA VAL A 6 -13.44 17.18 3.54
C VAL A 6 -12.72 16.80 4.82
N ASP A 7 -12.74 17.71 5.79
CA ASP A 7 -12.36 17.42 7.16
C ASP A 7 -13.47 16.57 7.78
N VAL A 8 -13.33 15.24 7.69
CA VAL A 8 -14.20 14.34 8.43
C VAL A 8 -13.63 14.22 9.83
N GLY A 9 -14.09 15.13 10.70
CA GLY A 9 -13.85 15.05 12.13
C GLY A 9 -14.46 13.77 12.72
N GLN A 10 -13.62 12.80 13.02
CA GLN A 10 -13.81 11.76 14.02
C GLN A 10 -12.43 11.12 14.23
N ARG A 11 -11.97 11.08 15.49
CA ARG A 11 -10.67 10.52 15.97
C ARG A 11 -9.89 9.81 14.87
N ARG A 12 -8.85 10.44 14.32
CA ARG A 12 -8.05 9.78 13.29
C ARG A 12 -7.27 8.66 13.99
N PRO A 13 -7.55 7.38 13.70
CA PRO A 13 -6.93 6.25 14.40
C PRO A 13 -5.39 6.27 14.29
N VAL A 14 -4.86 7.01 13.31
CA VAL A 14 -3.44 7.13 13.02
C VAL A 14 -2.74 8.19 13.89
N ASP A 15 -3.46 9.14 14.51
CA ASP A 15 -2.83 10.25 15.25
C ASP A 15 -1.85 9.77 16.36
N PRO A 16 -2.19 8.79 17.21
CA PRO A 16 -1.27 8.24 18.22
C PRO A 16 -0.03 7.57 17.63
N LEU A 17 -0.02 7.27 16.33
CA LEU A 17 1.04 6.56 15.63
C LEU A 17 2.05 7.52 14.98
N LEU A 18 1.67 8.78 14.74
CA LEU A 18 2.45 9.74 13.93
C LEU A 18 3.86 9.97 14.48
N GLY A 19 4.03 10.02 15.80
CA GLY A 19 5.34 10.18 16.44
C GLY A 19 6.30 9.03 16.20
N LEU A 20 5.78 7.82 15.96
CA LEU A 20 6.58 6.65 15.57
C LEU A 20 6.88 6.63 14.08
N LEU A 21 5.96 7.14 13.26
CA LEU A 21 6.03 7.07 11.80
C LEU A 21 7.02 8.08 11.20
N ASP A 22 7.15 9.29 11.75
CA ASP A 22 8.09 10.30 11.22
C ASP A 22 9.55 9.81 11.18
N PRO A 23 10.16 9.35 12.29
CA PRO A 23 11.53 8.85 12.25
C PRO A 23 11.64 7.58 11.39
N TRP A 24 10.65 6.70 11.42
CA TRP A 24 10.67 5.47 10.65
C TRP A 24 10.61 5.70 9.14
N LEU A 25 9.73 6.58 8.66
CA LEU A 25 9.59 6.91 7.23
C LEU A 25 10.93 7.35 6.62
N ARG A 26 11.70 8.16 7.35
CA ARG A 26 13.00 8.69 6.91
C ARG A 26 14.06 7.60 6.68
N THR A 27 13.89 6.43 7.29
CA THR A 27 14.79 5.29 7.09
C THR A 27 14.43 4.44 5.87
N ARG A 28 13.30 4.71 5.21
CA ARG A 28 12.80 3.89 4.10
C ARG A 28 13.48 4.29 2.80
N ARG A 29 13.87 3.30 1.99
CA ARG A 29 14.51 3.50 0.68
C ARG A 29 13.70 4.33 -0.31
N TRP A 30 12.37 4.29 -0.18
CA TRP A 30 11.42 4.99 -1.04
C TRP A 30 11.04 6.38 -0.50
N TYR A 31 11.59 6.77 0.64
CA TYR A 31 11.49 8.13 1.16
C TYR A 31 12.36 9.05 0.30
N ALA A 32 11.77 10.12 -0.24
CA ALA A 32 12.46 10.96 -1.20
C ALA A 32 13.61 11.74 -0.54
N ALA A 33 14.80 11.70 -1.15
CA ALA A 33 15.88 12.62 -0.81
C ALA A 33 15.39 14.07 -1.01
N GLY A 34 15.53 14.91 0.01
CA GLY A 34 15.08 16.31 -0.03
C GLY A 34 13.67 16.58 0.55
N ALA A 35 13.07 15.64 1.29
CA ALA A 35 11.79 15.81 2.00
C ALA A 35 11.75 16.92 3.08
N GLY A 36 12.79 17.76 3.17
CA GLY A 36 12.94 18.80 4.18
C GLY A 36 13.27 18.25 5.58
N PRO A 37 13.44 19.15 6.56
CA PRO A 37 13.76 18.79 7.94
C PRO A 37 12.68 17.92 8.59
N ALA A 38 12.99 17.40 9.78
CA ALA A 38 12.00 16.79 10.66
C ALA A 38 10.79 17.72 10.85
N GLY A 39 9.58 17.17 10.82
CA GLY A 39 8.36 17.97 10.90
C GLY A 39 7.13 17.11 11.09
N PRO A 40 6.02 17.68 11.57
CA PRO A 40 4.80 16.92 11.84
C PRO A 40 4.28 16.25 10.57
N LEU A 41 3.82 15.01 10.72
CA LEU A 41 3.05 14.30 9.71
C LEU A 41 1.57 14.64 9.87
N THR A 42 0.88 14.93 8.78
CA THR A 42 -0.57 15.16 8.78
C THR A 42 -1.25 14.02 8.03
N PRO A 43 -2.13 13.23 8.66
CA PRO A 43 -2.92 12.24 7.94
C PRO A 43 -3.84 12.94 6.94
N VAL A 44 -3.86 12.45 5.71
CA VAL A 44 -4.73 12.91 4.62
C VAL A 44 -5.82 11.88 4.33
N VAL A 45 -5.46 10.61 4.48
CA VAL A 45 -6.33 9.45 4.35
C VAL A 45 -6.00 8.52 5.50
N ALA A 46 -7.02 7.93 6.12
CA ALA A 46 -6.86 6.87 7.10
C ALA A 46 -8.04 5.90 6.96
N ASP A 47 -7.75 4.60 6.94
CA ASP A 47 -8.76 3.55 6.88
C ASP A 47 -8.37 2.41 7.83
N VAL A 48 -9.30 1.98 8.68
CA VAL A 48 -9.09 0.81 9.54
C VAL A 48 -9.69 -0.39 8.83
N VAL A 49 -8.85 -1.06 8.03
CA VAL A 49 -9.23 -2.26 7.28
C VAL A 49 -9.62 -3.40 8.24
N ARG A 50 -8.97 -3.46 9.41
CA ARG A 50 -9.29 -4.42 10.47
C ARG A 50 -8.90 -3.87 11.84
N GLU A 51 -9.82 -3.92 12.79
CA GLU A 51 -9.59 -3.45 14.18
C GLU A 51 -8.94 -4.50 15.10
N GLN A 52 -9.26 -5.79 14.92
CA GLN A 52 -8.83 -6.84 15.85
C GLN A 52 -7.40 -7.29 15.57
N ALA A 53 -6.65 -7.72 16.58
CA ALA A 53 -5.29 -8.23 16.44
C ALA A 53 -5.19 -9.41 15.43
N PRO A 54 -4.20 -9.41 14.51
CA PRO A 54 -3.48 -8.24 14.02
C PRO A 54 -4.38 -7.18 13.37
N ALA A 55 -4.36 -5.96 13.89
CA ALA A 55 -5.08 -4.86 13.26
C ALA A 55 -4.36 -4.46 11.95
N LEU A 56 -5.10 -3.92 10.99
CA LEU A 56 -4.58 -3.38 9.74
C LEU A 56 -5.14 -1.98 9.53
N VAL A 57 -4.24 -1.02 9.42
CA VAL A 57 -4.55 0.38 9.15
C VAL A 57 -3.84 0.79 7.87
N HIS A 58 -4.60 1.38 6.94
CA HIS A 58 -4.06 2.10 5.80
C HIS A 58 -4.02 3.58 6.11
N ALA A 59 -2.97 4.27 5.67
CA ALA A 59 -2.93 5.72 5.76
C ALA A 59 -2.13 6.34 4.60
N VAL A 60 -2.52 7.57 4.25
CA VAL A 60 -1.69 8.48 3.47
C VAL A 60 -1.34 9.67 4.35
N LEU A 61 -0.06 9.92 4.51
CA LEU A 61 0.50 10.95 5.37
C LEU A 61 1.12 12.05 4.51
N ARG A 62 0.94 13.30 4.92
CA ARG A 62 1.58 14.47 4.33
C ARG A 62 2.70 14.95 5.24
N THR A 63 3.89 15.15 4.68
CA THR A 63 5.00 15.79 5.41
C THR A 63 4.81 17.30 5.46
N ALA A 64 5.58 17.97 6.33
CA ALA A 64 5.65 19.44 6.36
C ALA A 64 6.05 20.05 5.00
N ALA A 65 6.84 19.35 4.19
CA ALA A 65 7.21 19.75 2.83
C ALA A 65 6.10 19.47 1.78
N GLY A 66 4.93 18.98 2.20
CA GLY A 66 3.78 18.73 1.33
C GLY A 66 3.78 17.38 0.60
N GLN A 67 4.83 16.57 0.75
CA GLN A 67 4.96 15.26 0.10
C GLN A 67 4.00 14.24 0.73
N LEU A 68 3.44 13.36 -0.11
CA LEU A 68 2.55 12.29 0.32
C LEU A 68 3.29 10.95 0.41
N TYR A 69 3.01 10.21 1.48
CA TYR A 69 3.51 8.86 1.70
C TYR A 69 2.37 7.92 2.10
N GLN A 70 2.22 6.81 1.39
CA GLN A 70 1.29 5.76 1.72
C GLN A 70 1.96 4.70 2.60
N VAL A 71 1.26 4.29 3.65
CA VAL A 71 1.69 3.24 4.58
C VAL A 71 0.58 2.24 4.85
N LEU A 72 0.97 0.98 5.04
CA LEU A 72 0.11 -0.07 5.59
C LEU A 72 0.72 -0.51 6.92
N LEU A 73 -0.06 -0.40 7.97
CA LEU A 73 0.40 -0.52 9.35
C LEU A 73 -0.30 -1.70 10.00
N GLY A 74 0.51 -2.59 10.57
CA GLY A 74 0.05 -3.69 11.38
C GLY A 74 0.16 -3.32 12.85
N LEU A 75 -0.82 -3.73 13.67
CA LEU A 75 -0.71 -3.61 15.13
C LEU A 75 -1.01 -4.94 15.81
N ARG A 76 -0.17 -5.32 16.78
CA ARG A 76 -0.34 -6.52 17.61
C ARG A 76 0.14 -6.26 19.04
N PRO A 77 -0.48 -6.88 20.07
CA PRO A 77 0.05 -6.83 21.44
C PRO A 77 1.50 -7.35 21.54
N GLU A 78 1.77 -8.46 20.84
CA GLU A 78 3.09 -9.10 20.74
C GLU A 78 3.41 -9.40 19.27
N LEU A 79 4.59 -8.97 18.82
CA LEU A 79 5.02 -9.15 17.45
C LEU A 79 5.79 -10.49 17.31
N PRO A 80 5.37 -11.40 16.42
CA PRO A 80 6.10 -12.63 16.18
C PRO A 80 7.53 -12.36 15.71
N ARG A 81 8.50 -13.19 16.14
CA ARG A 81 9.94 -13.03 15.81
C ARG A 81 10.22 -12.88 14.32
N ARG A 82 9.47 -13.57 13.45
CA ARG A 82 9.62 -13.48 11.98
C ARG A 82 9.32 -12.10 11.40
N LEU A 83 8.66 -11.22 12.15
CA LEU A 83 8.33 -9.84 11.78
C LEU A 83 9.17 -8.82 12.56
N ALA A 84 10.22 -9.25 13.27
CA ALA A 84 11.02 -8.34 14.11
C ALA A 84 11.59 -7.16 13.30
N ASP A 85 12.05 -7.40 12.07
CA ASP A 85 12.62 -6.39 11.18
C ASP A 85 11.56 -5.40 10.65
N ALA A 86 10.29 -5.78 10.68
CA ALA A 86 9.16 -4.93 10.30
C ALA A 86 8.76 -3.95 11.43
N ALA A 87 9.29 -4.13 12.65
CA ALA A 87 8.88 -3.36 13.81
C ALA A 87 9.19 -1.86 13.64
N ILE A 88 8.21 -1.02 13.97
CA ILE A 88 8.33 0.44 13.93
C ILE A 88 8.50 0.96 15.35
N GLY A 89 7.67 0.51 16.29
CA GLY A 89 7.73 0.95 17.68
C GLY A 89 6.54 0.50 18.52
N ARG A 90 6.53 0.90 19.79
CA ARG A 90 5.43 0.63 20.72
C ARG A 90 4.48 1.82 20.77
N VAL A 91 3.19 1.56 20.60
CA VAL A 91 2.15 2.59 20.57
C VAL A 91 2.04 3.24 21.96
N PRO A 92 2.21 4.57 22.07
CA PRO A 92 2.27 5.25 23.37
C PRO A 92 0.90 5.42 24.04
N GLU A 93 -0.16 5.59 23.25
CA GLU A 93 -1.50 5.95 23.72
C GLU A 93 -2.62 5.51 22.75
N GLY A 94 -3.87 5.78 23.11
CA GLY A 94 -5.04 5.38 22.31
C GLY A 94 -5.45 3.93 22.51
N GLU A 95 -6.30 3.43 21.59
CA GLU A 95 -6.91 2.10 21.69
C GLU A 95 -5.89 0.95 21.59
N TRP A 96 -4.80 1.15 20.85
CA TRP A 96 -3.72 0.18 20.69
C TRP A 96 -2.55 0.44 21.63
N ARG A 97 -2.73 1.21 22.71
CA ARG A 97 -1.66 1.51 23.68
C ARG A 97 -0.94 0.24 24.12
N GLY A 98 0.38 0.26 24.03
CA GLY A 98 1.23 -0.88 24.38
C GLY A 98 1.23 -2.00 23.34
N TRP A 99 0.61 -1.84 22.17
CA TRP A 99 0.81 -2.76 21.05
C TRP A 99 2.08 -2.37 20.28
N THR A 100 2.64 -3.31 19.54
CA THR A 100 3.71 -3.07 18.59
C THR A 100 3.12 -2.68 17.23
N LEU A 101 3.52 -1.52 16.74
CA LEU A 101 3.28 -1.04 15.37
C LEU A 101 4.38 -1.59 14.45
N TYR A 102 4.00 -2.06 13.26
CA TYR A 102 4.95 -2.63 12.28
C TYR A 102 4.50 -2.43 10.83
N GLU A 103 5.41 -2.62 9.88
CA GLU A 103 5.14 -2.56 8.44
C GLU A 103 4.30 -3.77 7.99
N ALA A 104 3.02 -3.55 7.67
CA ALA A 104 2.08 -4.63 7.39
C ALA A 104 2.38 -5.37 6.10
N THR A 105 3.06 -4.74 5.13
CA THR A 105 3.39 -5.41 3.86
C THR A 105 4.30 -6.61 4.04
N GLU A 106 4.98 -6.76 5.18
CA GLU A 106 5.78 -7.95 5.52
C GLU A 106 4.96 -9.08 6.18
N ASP A 107 3.71 -8.82 6.60
CA ASP A 107 2.83 -9.81 7.22
C ASP A 107 1.83 -10.38 6.22
N ALA A 108 2.14 -11.57 5.72
CA ALA A 108 1.29 -12.30 4.78
C ALA A 108 -0.15 -12.50 5.30
N ALA A 109 -0.38 -12.59 6.61
CA ALA A 109 -1.74 -12.72 7.14
C ALA A 109 -2.55 -11.43 6.93
N LEU A 110 -1.92 -10.27 7.15
CA LEU A 110 -2.55 -8.98 6.90
C LEU A 110 -2.72 -8.69 5.41
N MET A 111 -1.79 -9.12 4.56
CA MET A 111 -1.97 -9.02 3.11
C MET A 111 -3.14 -9.89 2.62
N GLY A 112 -3.39 -11.04 3.25
CA GLY A 112 -4.59 -11.84 2.98
C GLY A 112 -5.89 -11.14 3.40
N VAL A 113 -5.86 -10.37 4.50
CA VAL A 113 -6.99 -9.52 4.92
C VAL A 113 -7.19 -8.40 3.90
N LEU A 114 -6.13 -7.74 3.45
CA LEU A 114 -6.20 -6.68 2.45
C LEU A 114 -6.80 -7.17 1.13
N LEU A 115 -6.37 -8.33 0.61
CA LEU A 115 -6.96 -8.91 -0.60
C LEU A 115 -8.47 -9.12 -0.46
N ARG A 116 -8.92 -9.67 0.68
CA ARG A 116 -10.36 -9.84 0.94
C ARG A 116 -11.08 -8.50 1.00
N HIS A 117 -10.51 -7.51 1.68
CA HIS A 117 -11.10 -6.18 1.76
C HIS A 117 -11.28 -5.54 0.37
N LEU A 118 -10.24 -5.55 -0.46
CA LEU A 118 -10.28 -5.01 -1.83
C LEU A 118 -11.22 -5.81 -2.75
N ALA A 119 -11.31 -7.14 -2.58
CA ALA A 119 -12.24 -7.97 -3.35
C ALA A 119 -13.71 -7.62 -3.09
N HIS A 120 -14.05 -7.06 -1.93
CA HIS A 120 -15.38 -6.56 -1.58
C HIS A 120 -15.56 -5.05 -1.87
N GLY A 121 -14.63 -4.44 -2.61
CA GLY A 121 -14.68 -3.02 -2.99
C GLY A 121 -13.83 -2.11 -2.11
N GLY A 122 -13.57 -2.48 -0.86
CA GLY A 122 -12.78 -1.71 0.12
C GLY A 122 -13.58 -0.70 0.93
N GLY A 123 -12.91 0.30 1.50
CA GLY A 123 -13.48 1.35 2.36
C GLY A 123 -13.28 2.76 1.80
N ASP A 124 -13.66 3.77 2.58
CA ASP A 124 -13.56 5.17 2.16
C ASP A 124 -12.12 5.65 2.03
N GLY A 125 -11.16 5.09 2.78
CA GLY A 125 -9.76 5.48 2.67
C GLY A 125 -8.97 4.61 1.68
N LEU A 126 -9.39 3.36 1.48
CA LEU A 126 -8.77 2.43 0.55
C LEU A 126 -9.82 1.58 -0.16
N ARG A 127 -10.15 1.94 -1.40
CA ARG A 127 -11.05 1.16 -2.25
C ARG A 127 -10.39 0.70 -3.53
N MET A 128 -10.95 -0.34 -4.11
CA MET A 128 -10.56 -0.82 -5.43
C MET A 128 -11.68 -0.57 -6.45
N GLU A 129 -11.38 0.24 -7.45
CA GLU A 129 -12.22 0.36 -8.65
C GLU A 129 -11.85 -0.76 -9.63
N ARG A 130 -12.82 -1.65 -9.93
CA ARG A 130 -12.61 -2.82 -10.77
C ARG A 130 -12.60 -2.45 -12.25
N THR A 131 -11.61 -2.97 -12.98
CA THR A 131 -11.55 -2.85 -14.45
C THR A 131 -12.43 -3.91 -15.13
N THR A 132 -12.72 -5.00 -14.42
CA THR A 132 -13.55 -6.12 -14.90
C THR A 132 -14.59 -6.50 -13.84
N PRO A 133 -15.82 -6.91 -14.23
CA PRO A 133 -16.83 -7.39 -13.29
C PRO A 133 -16.49 -8.76 -12.69
N LEU A 134 -15.45 -9.44 -13.18
CA LEU A 134 -15.05 -10.75 -12.66
C LEU A 134 -14.57 -10.64 -11.20
N PRO A 135 -14.98 -11.56 -10.32
CA PRO A 135 -14.55 -11.55 -8.93
C PRO A 135 -13.03 -11.73 -8.83
N LEU A 136 -12.42 -11.05 -7.85
CA LEU A 136 -11.01 -11.32 -7.54
C LEU A 136 -10.92 -12.68 -6.83
N PRO A 137 -10.00 -13.57 -7.22
CA PRO A 137 -9.74 -14.78 -6.47
C PRO A 137 -9.22 -14.43 -5.07
N VAL A 138 -10.02 -14.70 -4.05
CA VAL A 138 -9.63 -14.57 -2.64
C VAL A 138 -9.05 -15.89 -2.12
N GLY A 139 -8.31 -15.85 -1.01
CA GLY A 139 -7.71 -17.04 -0.40
C GLY A 139 -6.37 -17.47 -1.03
N LEU A 140 -5.85 -16.70 -1.98
CA LEU A 140 -4.51 -16.87 -2.52
C LEU A 140 -3.44 -16.56 -1.47
N VAL A 141 -2.34 -17.33 -1.48
CA VAL A 141 -1.24 -17.19 -0.53
C VAL A 141 -0.45 -15.89 -0.81
N PRO A 142 -0.45 -14.92 0.11
CA PRO A 142 0.27 -13.65 -0.10
C PRO A 142 1.77 -13.83 0.11
N ARG A 143 2.56 -13.21 -0.76
CA ARG A 143 4.02 -13.19 -0.70
C ARG A 143 4.53 -11.79 -1.03
N PRO A 144 5.08 -11.06 -0.04
CA PRO A 144 5.70 -9.77 -0.28
C PRO A 144 6.88 -9.93 -1.24
N LEU A 145 7.04 -8.98 -2.15
CA LEU A 145 8.14 -8.95 -3.13
C LEU A 145 9.13 -7.85 -2.75
N THR A 146 10.42 -8.19 -2.75
CA THR A 146 11.50 -7.27 -2.37
C THR A 146 12.10 -6.50 -3.55
N ALA A 147 11.75 -6.89 -4.79
CA ALA A 147 12.39 -6.43 -6.02
C ALA A 147 12.07 -4.97 -6.41
N ASP A 148 10.84 -4.49 -6.18
CA ASP A 148 10.45 -3.12 -6.52
C ASP A 148 11.07 -2.12 -5.54
N GLN A 149 11.95 -1.25 -6.02
CA GLN A 149 12.73 -0.35 -5.17
C GLN A 149 11.96 0.91 -4.75
N SER A 150 10.99 1.37 -5.53
CA SER A 150 10.25 2.61 -5.26
C SER A 150 8.88 2.37 -4.63
N ASN A 151 8.31 1.18 -4.82
CA ASN A 151 7.00 0.80 -4.31
C ASN A 151 7.06 -0.47 -3.47
N SER A 152 5.91 -0.89 -2.95
CA SER A 152 5.77 -2.23 -2.38
C SER A 152 4.89 -3.08 -3.27
N ALA A 153 5.25 -4.34 -3.42
CA ALA A 153 4.51 -5.27 -4.22
C ALA A 153 4.24 -6.57 -3.44
N VAL A 154 3.07 -7.17 -3.67
CA VAL A 154 2.65 -8.43 -3.05
C VAL A 154 2.11 -9.32 -4.15
N ALA A 155 2.75 -10.48 -4.33
CA ALA A 155 2.20 -11.54 -5.14
C ALA A 155 1.13 -12.30 -4.33
N TYR A 156 0.00 -12.63 -4.95
CA TYR A 156 -0.99 -13.52 -4.39
C TYR A 156 -1.03 -14.80 -5.23
N GLY A 157 -0.49 -15.89 -4.65
CA GLY A 157 -0.25 -17.13 -5.37
C GLY A 157 0.62 -16.89 -6.61
N ASP A 158 0.21 -17.51 -7.71
CA ASP A 158 0.79 -17.40 -9.05
C ASP A 158 -0.09 -16.57 -9.99
N ARG A 159 -1.07 -15.82 -9.46
CA ARG A 159 -2.14 -15.21 -10.27
C ARG A 159 -2.16 -13.70 -10.27
N LEU A 160 -1.95 -13.07 -9.12
CA LEU A 160 -2.14 -11.63 -8.99
C LEU A 160 -0.91 -10.96 -8.43
N LEU A 161 -0.69 -9.74 -8.88
CA LEU A 161 0.29 -8.81 -8.34
C LEU A 161 -0.45 -7.56 -7.87
N LEU A 162 -0.32 -7.26 -6.57
CA LEU A 162 -0.71 -5.98 -6.02
C LEU A 162 0.52 -5.09 -5.95
N LYS A 163 0.44 -3.91 -6.56
CA LYS A 163 1.44 -2.85 -6.44
C LYS A 163 0.86 -1.70 -5.63
N LEU A 164 1.57 -1.28 -4.60
CA LEU A 164 1.21 -0.20 -3.68
C LEU A 164 2.17 0.97 -3.88
N TYR A 165 1.64 2.10 -4.35
CA TYR A 165 2.45 3.29 -4.61
C TYR A 165 2.82 3.98 -3.31
N ARG A 166 4.09 3.91 -2.91
CA ARG A 166 4.54 4.48 -1.62
C ARG A 166 4.47 6.00 -1.59
N ARG A 167 4.47 6.64 -2.76
CA ARG A 167 4.28 8.07 -2.96
C ARG A 167 3.08 8.29 -3.89
N PRO A 168 1.85 8.28 -3.35
CA PRO A 168 0.66 8.40 -4.19
C PRO A 168 0.51 9.82 -4.73
N GLU A 169 -0.02 9.92 -5.93
CA GLU A 169 -0.29 11.18 -6.62
C GLU A 169 -1.79 11.24 -7.01
N PRO A 170 -2.38 12.45 -7.11
CA PRO A 170 -3.70 12.60 -7.71
C PRO A 170 -3.71 12.04 -9.13
N GLY A 171 -4.81 11.39 -9.53
CA GLY A 171 -4.95 10.89 -10.91
C GLY A 171 -4.95 12.02 -11.96
N PRO A 172 -4.70 11.70 -13.24
CA PRO A 172 -4.46 10.36 -13.79
C PRO A 172 -3.04 9.82 -13.53
N HIS A 173 -2.88 8.49 -13.55
CA HIS A 173 -1.60 7.82 -13.31
C HIS A 173 -1.18 6.99 -14.52
N LEU A 174 -0.04 7.33 -15.13
CA LEU A 174 0.40 6.82 -16.43
C LEU A 174 0.41 5.28 -16.52
N GLU A 175 0.94 4.60 -15.50
CA GLU A 175 0.98 3.13 -15.44
C GLU A 175 -0.42 2.52 -15.48
N VAL A 176 -1.37 3.12 -14.77
CA VAL A 176 -2.76 2.65 -14.70
C VAL A 176 -3.46 2.86 -16.04
N GLU A 177 -3.31 4.04 -16.64
CA GLU A 177 -3.93 4.37 -17.94
C GLU A 177 -3.40 3.48 -19.05
N THR A 178 -2.07 3.29 -19.08
CA THR A 178 -1.40 2.45 -20.07
C THR A 178 -1.87 1.00 -19.94
N LEU A 179 -1.87 0.45 -18.72
CA LEU A 179 -2.27 -0.93 -18.50
C LEU A 179 -3.76 -1.15 -18.77
N ARG A 180 -4.60 -0.17 -18.44
CA ARG A 180 -6.04 -0.18 -18.77
C ARG A 180 -6.25 -0.24 -20.28
N ALA A 181 -5.63 0.66 -21.04
CA ALA A 181 -5.74 0.67 -22.50
C ALA A 181 -5.28 -0.65 -23.14
N LEU A 182 -4.18 -1.23 -22.64
CA LEU A 182 -3.67 -2.52 -23.12
C LEU A 182 -4.59 -3.69 -22.74
N THR A 183 -5.21 -3.63 -21.57
CA THR A 183 -6.21 -4.61 -21.11
C THR A 183 -7.46 -4.56 -22.00
N ASP A 184 -7.96 -3.36 -22.30
CA ASP A 184 -9.13 -3.14 -23.16
C ASP A 184 -8.87 -3.59 -24.60
N ALA A 185 -7.66 -3.35 -25.11
CA ALA A 185 -7.18 -3.86 -26.39
C ALA A 185 -6.87 -5.38 -26.39
N ARG A 186 -7.02 -6.06 -25.25
CA ARG A 186 -6.73 -7.50 -25.07
C ARG A 186 -5.30 -7.88 -25.49
N CYS A 187 -4.33 -7.02 -25.23
CA CYS A 187 -2.93 -7.28 -25.55
C CYS A 187 -2.43 -8.51 -24.77
N ALA A 188 -2.06 -9.58 -25.48
CA ALA A 188 -1.59 -10.82 -24.86
C ALA A 188 -0.17 -10.73 -24.25
N ARG A 189 0.54 -9.62 -24.47
CA ARG A 189 1.94 -9.43 -24.04
C ARG A 189 2.08 -8.59 -22.77
N THR A 190 0.97 -8.20 -22.15
CA THR A 190 0.95 -7.37 -20.94
C THR A 190 0.04 -8.01 -19.89
N PRO A 191 0.31 -7.81 -18.59
CA PRO A 191 -0.60 -8.28 -17.57
C PRO A 191 -1.96 -7.58 -17.72
N ARG A 192 -3.05 -8.26 -17.35
CA ARG A 192 -4.37 -7.61 -17.32
C ARG A 192 -4.52 -6.82 -16.04
N LEU A 193 -5.02 -5.59 -16.15
CA LEU A 193 -5.43 -4.79 -15.01
C LEU A 193 -6.74 -5.34 -14.43
N HIS A 194 -6.74 -5.73 -13.15
CA HIS A 194 -7.94 -6.14 -12.41
C HIS A 194 -8.63 -4.96 -11.75
N GLY A 195 -7.89 -3.92 -11.40
CA GLY A 195 -8.43 -2.67 -10.90
C GLY A 195 -7.40 -1.73 -10.29
N THR A 196 -7.86 -0.53 -9.96
CA THR A 196 -7.06 0.57 -9.44
C THR A 196 -7.43 0.83 -7.98
N LEU A 197 -6.42 0.97 -7.12
CA LEU A 197 -6.63 1.35 -5.73
C LEU A 197 -6.69 2.87 -5.63
N LEU A 198 -7.71 3.38 -4.95
CA LEU A 198 -8.00 4.81 -4.84
C LEU A 198 -8.32 5.18 -3.39
N SER A 199 -7.95 6.41 -3.00
CA SER A 199 -8.50 7.02 -1.79
C SER A 199 -9.87 7.64 -2.08
N GLY A 200 -10.88 7.31 -1.28
CA GLY A 200 -12.18 7.95 -1.36
C GLY A 200 -12.08 9.45 -1.04
N GLY A 201 -12.92 10.23 -1.71
CA GLY A 201 -12.97 11.71 -1.60
C GLY A 201 -11.80 12.49 -2.19
N SER A 202 -10.58 11.93 -2.22
CA SER A 202 -9.34 12.66 -2.54
C SER A 202 -8.68 12.28 -3.88
N ALA A 203 -9.20 11.26 -4.57
CA ALA A 203 -8.78 10.84 -5.92
C ALA A 203 -7.27 10.53 -6.06
N LEU A 204 -6.60 10.14 -4.97
CA LEU A 204 -5.22 9.67 -5.05
C LEU A 204 -5.20 8.26 -5.64
N VAL A 205 -4.28 8.01 -6.55
CA VAL A 205 -4.00 6.67 -7.03
C VAL A 205 -3.03 6.02 -6.05
N LEU A 206 -3.53 5.00 -5.34
CA LEU A 206 -2.83 4.31 -4.26
C LEU A 206 -2.09 3.06 -4.75
N GLY A 207 -2.46 2.53 -5.91
CA GLY A 207 -1.88 1.30 -6.41
C GLY A 207 -2.71 0.69 -7.53
N LEU A 208 -2.33 -0.52 -7.93
CA LEU A 208 -3.06 -1.33 -8.88
C LEU A 208 -3.00 -2.82 -8.52
N MET A 209 -3.97 -3.56 -9.04
CA MET A 209 -3.96 -5.02 -9.05
C MET A 209 -3.92 -5.50 -10.49
N GLU A 210 -2.97 -6.35 -10.83
CA GLU A 210 -2.78 -6.89 -12.17
C GLU A 210 -2.50 -8.39 -12.13
N ASP A 211 -2.48 -9.03 -13.31
CA ASP A 211 -1.98 -10.40 -13.43
C ASP A 211 -0.52 -10.49 -12.97
N LEU A 212 -0.19 -11.52 -12.20
CA LEU A 212 1.20 -11.90 -12.01
C LEU A 212 1.64 -12.74 -13.20
N LEU A 213 2.52 -12.20 -14.05
CA LEU A 213 3.09 -12.97 -15.15
C LEU A 213 4.22 -13.86 -14.63
N PRO A 214 4.23 -15.16 -14.98
CA PRO A 214 5.38 -16.01 -14.73
C PRO A 214 6.58 -15.48 -15.54
N ALA A 215 7.66 -15.14 -14.86
CA ALA A 215 8.91 -14.74 -15.50
C ALA A 215 9.91 -15.90 -15.41
N GLU A 216 10.45 -16.32 -16.56
CA GLU A 216 11.56 -17.30 -16.60
C GLU A 216 12.91 -16.69 -16.19
N GLY A 217 12.93 -15.38 -15.96
CA GLY A 217 14.10 -14.65 -15.46
C GLY A 217 13.99 -13.16 -15.71
N ASP A 218 15.03 -12.43 -15.30
CA ASP A 218 15.24 -11.04 -15.62
C ASP A 218 15.90 -10.93 -17.00
N GLY A 219 15.30 -10.18 -17.93
CA GLY A 219 15.82 -9.95 -19.28
C GLY A 219 17.22 -9.32 -19.30
N TRP A 220 17.53 -8.48 -18.31
CA TRP A 220 18.88 -7.93 -18.13
C TRP A 220 19.88 -9.03 -17.77
N GLN A 221 19.53 -9.88 -16.80
CA GLN A 221 20.39 -11.01 -16.41
C GLN A 221 20.54 -12.03 -17.53
N ALA A 222 19.49 -12.25 -18.33
CA ALA A 222 19.56 -13.09 -19.51
C ALA A 222 20.55 -12.52 -20.54
N ALA A 223 20.51 -11.20 -20.79
CA ALA A 223 21.44 -10.53 -21.69
C ALA A 223 22.90 -10.57 -21.16
N VAL A 224 23.11 -10.33 -19.87
CA VAL A 224 24.45 -10.41 -19.24
C VAL A 224 25.06 -11.80 -19.38
N ARG A 225 24.25 -12.87 -19.25
CA ARG A 225 24.73 -14.25 -19.44
C ARG A 225 25.10 -14.61 -20.88
N GLN A 226 24.78 -13.76 -21.86
CA GLN A 226 25.10 -13.97 -23.27
C GLN A 226 26.43 -13.33 -23.70
N VAL A 227 27.12 -12.63 -22.79
CA VAL A 227 28.45 -12.02 -23.00
C VAL A 227 29.51 -12.90 -22.35
#